data_AF-A0A939QS75-F1
#
_entry.id   AF-A0A939QS75-F1
#
_cell.length_a   1.000
_cell.length_b   1.000
_cell.length_c   1.000
_cell.angle_alpha   90.00
_cell.angle_beta   90.00
_cell.angle_gamma   90.00
#
_symmetry.space_group_name_H-M   'P 1'
#
loop_
_entity.id
_entity.type
_entity.pdbx_description
1 polymer ?
#
loop_
_entity_poly.entity_id
_entity_poly.type
_entity_poly.pdbx_seq_one_letter_code
_entity_poly.pdbx_strand_id
1 'polypeptide(L)'
;MGFKDWAPWVGIAVSLIWNLINSRRSSLQWRAGHALAEFKTLKTPVDQSLNKLRASKKQVTALELSADGQPAIDERVKALNQQISAEFNELTVFLEALDTSHHSSRCDWVQSAEINFDSFVGTYDRLYAPKAPRERLRIVSESAAKLQTLIDAVHTGLEGELKSKMK
;
A
#
# COMPACT_ATOMS: atom_id res chain seq x y z
N MET A 1 23.11 53.79 -37.65
CA MET A 1 23.30 52.48 -37.01
C MET A 1 22.00 51.72 -37.15
N GLY A 2 21.99 50.77 -38.09
CA GLY A 2 20.77 50.15 -38.58
C GLY A 2 20.30 49.02 -37.67
N PHE A 3 19.01 48.71 -37.77
CA PHE A 3 18.31 47.58 -37.17
C PHE A 3 18.95 46.18 -37.37
N LYS A 4 20.14 46.06 -37.99
CA LYS A 4 20.85 44.81 -38.27
C LYS A 4 21.84 44.39 -37.17
N ASP A 5 22.37 45.31 -36.36
CA ASP A 5 23.47 45.00 -35.42
C ASP A 5 23.00 44.44 -34.06
N TRP A 6 21.72 44.65 -33.70
CA TRP A 6 21.13 44.14 -32.46
C TRP A 6 20.46 42.76 -32.62
N ALA A 7 20.10 42.37 -33.85
CA ALA A 7 19.43 41.11 -34.15
C ALA A 7 20.22 39.85 -33.70
N PRO A 8 21.57 39.79 -33.83
CA PRO A 8 22.34 38.65 -33.33
C PRO A 8 22.31 38.54 -31.80
N TRP A 9 22.36 39.66 -31.09
CA TRP A 9 22.32 39.71 -29.62
C TRP A 9 20.96 39.31 -29.06
N VAL A 10 19.87 39.72 -29.72
CA VAL A 10 18.51 39.27 -29.37
C VAL A 10 18.36 37.77 -29.62
N GLY A 11 18.89 37.25 -30.73
CA GLY A 11 18.91 35.81 -31.02
C GLY A 11 19.63 35.00 -29.94
N ILE A 12 20.81 35.44 -29.51
CA ILE A 12 21.60 34.80 -28.45
C ILE A 12 20.85 34.85 -27.11
N ALA A 13 20.28 36.00 -26.74
CA ALA A 13 19.53 36.14 -25.49
C ALA A 13 18.28 35.24 -25.46
N VAL A 14 17.53 35.17 -26.56
CA VAL A 14 16.36 34.28 -26.68
C VAL A 14 16.79 32.81 -26.61
N SER A 15 17.88 32.41 -27.27
CA SER A 15 18.40 31.04 -27.18
C SER A 15 18.88 30.67 -25.77
N LEU A 16 19.50 31.60 -25.04
CA LEU A 16 19.92 31.36 -23.65
C LEU A 16 18.72 31.24 -22.71
N ILE A 17 17.71 32.10 -22.84
CA ILE A 17 16.47 32.01 -22.06
C ILE A 17 15.75 30.69 -22.38
N TRP A 18 15.66 30.31 -23.66
CA TRP A 18 15.07 29.05 -24.08
C TRP A 18 15.83 27.84 -23.52
N ASN A 19 17.17 27.86 -23.54
CA ASN A 19 17.99 26.81 -22.94
C ASN A 19 17.85 26.75 -21.42
N LEU A 20 17.73 27.89 -20.73
CA LEU A 20 17.49 27.94 -19.30
C LEU A 20 16.11 27.34 -18.95
N ILE A 21 15.08 27.69 -19.72
CA ILE A 21 13.73 27.13 -19.57
C ILE A 21 13.75 25.63 -19.83
N ASN A 22 14.40 25.17 -20.90
CA ASN A 22 14.50 23.74 -21.22
C ASN A 22 15.34 22.97 -20.21
N SER A 23 16.44 23.54 -19.72
CA SER A 23 17.26 22.94 -18.66
C SER A 23 16.45 22.80 -17.36
N ARG A 24 15.74 23.84 -16.95
CA ARG A 24 14.83 23.78 -15.80
C ARG A 24 13.75 22.72 -16.01
N ARG A 25 13.07 22.72 -17.17
CA ARG A 25 12.03 21.74 -17.51
C ARG A 25 12.56 20.30 -17.51
N SER A 26 13.71 20.06 -18.11
CA SER A 26 14.36 18.75 -18.14
C SER A 26 14.77 18.30 -16.74
N SER A 27 15.34 19.19 -15.93
CA SER A 27 15.69 18.86 -14.54
C SER A 27 14.48 18.54 -13.67
N LEU A 28 13.35 19.23 -13.87
CA LEU A 28 12.10 18.96 -13.18
C LEU A 28 11.51 17.61 -13.59
N GLN A 29 11.48 17.31 -14.90
CA GLN A 29 11.03 16.02 -15.42
C GLN A 29 11.91 14.86 -14.94
N TRP A 30 13.23 15.05 -14.90
CA TRP A 30 14.17 14.06 -14.40
C TRP A 30 13.95 13.79 -12.91
N ARG A 31 13.81 14.84 -12.09
CA ARG A 31 13.50 14.70 -10.65
C ARG A 31 12.17 14.01 -10.40
N ALA A 32 11.13 14.36 -11.15
CA ALA A 32 9.82 13.71 -11.06
C ALA A 32 9.89 12.22 -11.45
N GLY A 33 10.62 11.89 -12.52
CA GLY A 33 10.86 10.52 -12.96
C GLY A 33 11.61 9.70 -11.91
N HIS A 34 12.65 10.26 -11.30
CA HIS A 34 13.38 9.62 -10.22
C HIS A 34 12.50 9.39 -8.99
N ALA A 35 11.75 10.40 -8.53
CA ALA A 35 10.85 10.25 -7.38
C ALA A 35 9.76 9.19 -7.63
N LEU A 36 9.24 9.09 -8.86
CA LEU A 36 8.29 8.05 -9.24
C LEU A 36 8.93 6.65 -9.24
N ALA A 37 10.16 6.53 -9.75
CA ALA A 37 10.91 5.27 -9.74
C ALA A 37 11.16 4.79 -8.31
N GLU A 38 11.66 5.67 -7.43
CA GLU A 38 11.88 5.38 -6.00
C GLU A 38 10.57 5.05 -5.26
N PHE A 39 9.47 5.71 -5.59
CA PHE A 39 8.19 5.33 -5.01
C PHE A 39 7.74 3.92 -5.44
N LYS A 40 7.96 3.55 -6.71
CA LYS A 40 7.62 2.21 -7.22
C LYS A 40 8.48 1.10 -6.60
N THR A 41 9.76 1.35 -6.34
CA THR A 41 10.62 0.39 -5.66
C THR A 41 10.13 0.12 -4.24
N LEU A 42 9.66 1.15 -3.53
CA LEU A 42 9.06 1.02 -2.19
C LEU A 42 7.65 0.38 -2.21
N LYS A 43 6.83 0.67 -3.23
CA LYS A 43 5.48 0.09 -3.37
C LYS A 43 5.50 -1.42 -3.65
N THR A 44 6.47 -1.90 -4.41
CA THR A 44 6.53 -3.30 -4.87
C THR A 44 6.50 -4.33 -3.72
N PRO A 45 7.34 -4.24 -2.68
CA PRO A 45 7.28 -5.18 -1.55
C PRO A 45 5.96 -5.05 -0.76
N VAL A 46 5.39 -3.85 -0.67
CA VAL A 46 4.06 -3.66 -0.06
C VAL A 46 2.97 -4.41 -0.83
N ASP A 47 2.94 -4.30 -2.17
CA ASP A 47 2.00 -5.04 -3.01
C ASP A 47 2.17 -6.56 -2.86
N GLN A 48 3.39 -7.05 -2.68
CA GLN A 48 3.67 -8.47 -2.43
C GLN A 48 3.09 -8.93 -1.08
N SER A 49 3.28 -8.17 -0.01
CA SER A 49 2.69 -8.47 1.31
C SER A 49 1.16 -8.41 1.27
N LEU A 50 0.57 -7.43 0.56
CA LEU A 50 -0.87 -7.38 0.34
C LEU A 50 -1.40 -8.62 -0.40
N ASN A 51 -0.65 -9.17 -1.35
CA ASN A 51 -1.03 -10.41 -2.04
C ASN A 51 -0.99 -11.63 -1.11
N LYS A 52 -0.03 -11.70 -0.18
CA LYS A 52 0.01 -12.74 0.85
C LYS A 52 -1.22 -12.65 1.76
N LEU A 53 -1.55 -11.46 2.26
CA LEU A 53 -2.75 -11.22 3.06
C LEU A 53 -4.05 -11.55 2.31
N ARG A 54 -4.13 -11.28 1.00
CA ARG A 54 -5.27 -11.71 0.16
C ARG A 54 -5.39 -13.23 0.08
N ALA A 55 -4.27 -13.94 0.03
CA ALA A 55 -4.28 -15.40 0.06
C ALA A 55 -4.76 -15.92 1.43
N SER A 56 -4.25 -15.36 2.52
CA SER A 56 -4.69 -15.70 3.89
C SER A 56 -6.16 -15.38 4.13
N LYS A 57 -6.67 -14.26 3.59
CA LYS A 57 -8.11 -13.96 3.60
C LYS A 57 -8.93 -15.07 2.96
N LYS A 58 -8.52 -15.61 1.80
CA LYS A 58 -9.22 -16.72 1.15
C LYS A 58 -9.23 -17.97 2.05
N GLN A 59 -8.16 -18.21 2.79
CA GLN A 59 -8.09 -19.32 3.75
C GLN A 59 -9.01 -19.09 4.96
N VAL A 60 -9.12 -17.84 5.45
CA VAL A 60 -10.11 -17.47 6.47
C VAL A 60 -11.52 -17.77 5.97
N THR A 61 -11.88 -17.33 4.76
CA THR A 61 -13.20 -17.64 4.17
C THR A 61 -13.40 -19.15 3.98
N ALA A 62 -12.34 -19.92 3.70
CA ALA A 62 -12.43 -21.38 3.59
C ALA A 62 -12.75 -22.08 4.93
N LEU A 63 -12.61 -21.41 6.08
CA LEU A 63 -13.08 -21.92 7.37
C LEU A 63 -14.61 -22.07 7.40
N GLU A 64 -15.34 -21.35 6.56
CA GLU A 64 -16.80 -21.47 6.45
C GLU A 64 -17.25 -22.84 5.93
N LEU A 65 -16.40 -23.48 5.13
CA LEU A 65 -16.70 -24.76 4.48
C LEU A 65 -16.17 -25.97 5.26
N SER A 66 -15.48 -25.74 6.38
CA SER A 66 -14.92 -26.82 7.20
C SER A 66 -16.05 -27.55 7.92
N ALA A 67 -16.21 -28.85 7.60
CA ALA A 67 -17.07 -29.78 8.31
C ALA A 67 -16.37 -30.41 9.53
N ASP A 68 -15.17 -29.92 9.87
CA ASP A 68 -14.33 -30.51 10.90
C ASP A 68 -14.92 -30.24 12.30
N GLY A 69 -14.62 -31.13 13.25
CA GLY A 69 -14.95 -30.91 14.66
C GLY A 69 -14.22 -29.69 15.25
N GLN A 70 -14.74 -29.17 16.37
CA GLN A 70 -14.19 -27.98 17.04
C GLN A 70 -12.66 -27.97 17.22
N PRO A 71 -12.00 -29.06 17.67
CA PRO A 71 -10.56 -29.04 17.95
C PRO A 71 -9.71 -28.79 16.70
N ALA A 72 -10.09 -29.38 15.57
CA ALA A 72 -9.38 -29.20 14.30
C ALA A 72 -9.57 -27.79 13.73
N ILE A 73 -10.73 -27.17 13.98
CA ILE A 73 -10.98 -25.78 13.60
C ILE A 73 -10.15 -24.83 14.45
N ASP A 74 -10.05 -25.06 15.76
CA ASP A 74 -9.26 -24.22 16.65
C ASP A 74 -7.76 -24.24 16.27
N GLU A 75 -7.22 -25.41 15.91
CA GLU A 75 -5.85 -25.54 15.39
C GLU A 75 -5.65 -24.77 14.08
N ARG A 76 -6.60 -24.87 13.14
CA ARG A 76 -6.54 -24.13 11.86
C ARG A 76 -6.65 -22.62 12.07
N VAL A 77 -7.53 -22.17 12.96
CA VAL A 77 -7.67 -20.76 13.34
C VAL A 77 -6.37 -20.24 13.94
N LYS A 78 -5.74 -21.02 14.84
CA LYS A 78 -4.45 -20.65 15.45
C LYS A 78 -3.33 -20.56 14.42
N ALA A 79 -3.23 -21.53 13.51
CA ALA A 79 -2.23 -21.53 12.45
C ALA A 79 -2.42 -20.33 11.50
N LEU A 80 -3.67 -20.05 11.11
CA LEU A 80 -4.00 -18.88 10.29
C LEU A 80 -3.70 -17.57 11.00
N ASN A 81 -3.98 -17.47 12.31
CA ASN A 81 -3.66 -16.27 13.08
C ASN A 81 -2.16 -15.99 13.08
N GLN A 82 -1.34 -17.02 13.30
CA GLN A 82 0.12 -16.90 13.27
C GLN A 82 0.61 -16.47 11.88
N GLN A 83 0.07 -17.07 10.82
CA GLN A 83 0.42 -16.72 9.45
C GLN A 83 0.04 -15.26 9.12
N ILE A 84 -1.22 -14.87 9.39
CA ILE A 84 -1.72 -13.52 9.13
C ILE A 84 -0.92 -12.48 9.92
N SER A 85 -0.60 -12.76 11.18
CA SER A 85 0.22 -11.86 12.00
C SER A 85 1.64 -11.70 11.44
N ALA A 86 2.26 -12.79 10.96
CA ALA A 86 3.58 -12.72 10.33
C ALA A 86 3.54 -11.92 9.02
N GLU A 87 2.54 -12.15 8.17
CA GLU A 87 2.34 -11.41 6.91
C GLU A 87 2.03 -9.93 7.17
N PHE A 88 1.29 -9.61 8.24
CA PHE A 88 1.02 -8.24 8.64
C PHE A 88 2.27 -7.54 9.19
N ASN A 89 3.08 -8.21 10.01
CA ASN A 89 4.35 -7.66 10.46
C ASN A 89 5.29 -7.37 9.29
N GLU A 90 5.35 -8.26 8.29
CA GLU A 90 6.11 -8.03 7.06
C GLU A 90 5.56 -6.82 6.27
N LEU A 91 4.23 -6.67 6.18
CA LEU A 91 3.61 -5.48 5.62
C LEU A 91 4.04 -4.21 6.38
N THR A 92 3.97 -4.22 7.71
CA THR A 92 4.34 -3.07 8.55
C THR A 92 5.76 -2.61 8.31
N VAL A 93 6.74 -3.53 8.22
CA VAL A 93 8.14 -3.19 7.90
C VAL A 93 8.25 -2.44 6.57
N PHE A 94 7.48 -2.83 5.56
CA PHE A 94 7.49 -2.13 4.27
C PHE A 94 6.72 -0.80 4.29
N LEU A 95 5.69 -0.69 5.13
CA LEU A 95 4.98 0.58 5.35
C LEU A 95 5.84 1.56 6.15
N GLU A 96 6.66 1.11 7.11
CA GLU A 96 7.64 1.95 7.81
C GLU A 96 8.67 2.53 6.83
N ALA A 97 9.10 1.73 5.84
CA ALA A 97 9.99 2.21 4.78
C ALA A 97 9.31 3.30 3.91
N LEU A 98 7.98 3.27 3.76
CA LEU A 98 7.23 4.35 3.11
C LEU A 98 7.10 5.58 4.02
N ASP A 99 6.74 5.39 5.29
CA ASP A 99 6.58 6.49 6.27
C ASP A 99 7.88 7.27 6.49
N THR A 100 9.02 6.59 6.44
CA THR A 100 10.35 7.21 6.59
C THR A 100 10.90 7.79 5.28
N SER A 101 10.26 7.49 4.15
CA SER A 101 10.73 7.91 2.83
C SER A 101 10.24 9.31 2.46
N HIS A 102 11.16 10.15 1.98
CA HIS A 102 10.81 11.43 1.34
C HIS A 102 10.02 11.28 0.04
N HIS A 103 9.90 10.05 -0.48
CA HIS A 103 9.18 9.74 -1.70
C HIS A 103 7.73 9.34 -1.47
N SER A 104 7.26 9.13 -0.23
CA SER A 104 5.83 9.05 0.09
C SER A 104 5.30 10.41 0.57
N SER A 105 4.01 10.68 0.32
CA SER A 105 3.37 11.91 0.82
C SER A 105 2.68 11.72 2.17
N ARG A 106 2.41 10.48 2.55
CA ARG A 106 1.86 10.08 3.84
C ARG A 106 2.97 9.60 4.76
N CYS A 107 2.79 9.87 6.04
CA CYS A 107 3.70 9.46 7.11
C CYS A 107 2.97 8.66 8.21
N ASP A 108 1.76 8.18 7.90
CA ASP A 108 0.84 7.48 8.80
C ASP A 108 0.40 6.12 8.24
N TRP A 109 1.15 5.54 7.29
CA TRP A 109 0.82 4.25 6.68
C TRP A 109 0.71 3.15 7.72
N VAL A 110 1.69 3.05 8.61
CA VAL A 110 1.73 2.03 9.67
C VAL A 110 0.56 2.21 10.62
N GLN A 111 0.40 3.41 11.17
CA GLN A 111 -0.68 3.71 12.13
C GLN A 111 -2.06 3.40 11.54
N SER A 112 -2.30 3.77 10.28
CA SER A 112 -3.57 3.48 9.60
C SER A 112 -3.78 1.97 9.41
N ALA A 113 -2.73 1.23 9.05
CA ALA A 113 -2.80 -0.21 8.88
C ALA A 113 -3.04 -0.94 10.21
N GLU A 114 -2.37 -0.53 11.29
CA GLU A 114 -2.53 -1.09 12.64
C GLU A 114 -3.95 -0.93 13.17
N ILE A 115 -4.56 0.25 13.02
CA ILE A 115 -5.97 0.48 13.43
C ILE A 115 -6.92 -0.51 12.75
N ASN A 116 -6.72 -0.77 11.46
CA ASN A 116 -7.53 -1.73 10.71
C ASN A 116 -7.24 -3.18 11.13
N PHE A 117 -5.98 -3.47 11.45
CA PHE A 117 -5.55 -4.79 11.88
C PHE A 117 -6.09 -5.13 13.27
N ASP A 118 -6.06 -4.20 14.22
CA ASP A 118 -6.66 -4.34 15.54
C ASP A 118 -8.16 -4.64 15.44
N SER A 119 -8.86 -3.98 14.50
CA SER A 119 -10.28 -4.30 14.25
C SER A 119 -10.47 -5.71 13.69
N PHE A 120 -9.53 -6.23 12.91
CA PHE A 120 -9.56 -7.62 12.44
C PHE A 120 -9.29 -8.58 13.61
N VAL A 121 -8.23 -8.38 14.39
CA VAL A 121 -7.86 -9.22 15.53
C VAL A 121 -8.99 -9.30 16.55
N GLY A 122 -9.60 -8.17 16.91
CA GLY A 122 -10.72 -8.13 17.86
C GLY A 122 -11.97 -8.89 17.40
N THR A 123 -12.16 -9.08 16.09
CA THR A 123 -13.22 -9.95 15.54
C THR A 123 -12.73 -11.39 15.43
N TYR A 124 -11.50 -11.62 14.99
CA TYR A 124 -10.94 -12.95 14.75
C TYR A 124 -10.75 -13.74 16.04
N ASP A 125 -10.33 -13.09 17.13
CA ASP A 125 -10.17 -13.71 18.46
C ASP A 125 -11.47 -14.31 19.00
N ARG A 126 -12.61 -13.83 18.50
CA ARG A 126 -13.93 -14.37 18.86
C ARG A 126 -14.13 -15.79 18.33
N LEU A 127 -13.28 -16.30 17.44
CA LEU A 127 -13.33 -17.67 16.92
C LEU A 127 -12.82 -18.71 17.93
N TYR A 128 -11.98 -18.32 18.91
CA TYR A 128 -11.44 -19.25 19.91
C TYR A 128 -12.44 -19.70 20.97
N ALA A 129 -13.57 -19.01 21.09
CA ALA A 129 -14.61 -19.40 22.04
C ALA A 129 -15.55 -20.45 21.44
N PRO A 130 -16.07 -21.41 22.24
CA PRO A 130 -17.08 -22.37 21.77
C PRO A 130 -18.33 -21.66 21.26
N LYS A 131 -18.71 -21.89 20.01
CA LYS A 131 -19.84 -21.21 19.36
C LYS A 131 -20.63 -22.13 18.45
N ALA A 132 -21.93 -21.84 18.37
CA ALA A 132 -22.83 -22.46 17.40
C ALA A 132 -22.31 -22.23 15.97
N PRO A 133 -22.50 -23.19 15.03
CA PRO A 133 -21.98 -23.09 13.67
C PRO A 133 -22.37 -21.78 12.95
N ARG A 134 -23.63 -21.34 13.08
CA ARG A 134 -24.11 -20.09 12.46
C ARG A 134 -23.36 -18.85 12.94
N GLU A 135 -23.07 -18.79 14.24
CA GLU A 135 -22.35 -17.65 14.82
C GLU A 135 -20.88 -17.65 14.38
N ARG A 136 -20.27 -18.82 14.23
CA ARG A 136 -18.91 -18.97 13.69
C ARG A 136 -18.82 -18.46 12.26
N LEU A 137 -19.75 -18.87 11.38
CA LEU A 137 -19.81 -18.40 10.00
C LEU A 137 -19.90 -16.87 9.93
N ARG A 138 -20.75 -16.27 10.78
CA ARG A 138 -20.88 -14.82 10.90
C ARG A 138 -19.55 -14.16 11.25
N ILE A 139 -18.83 -14.69 12.24
CA ILE A 139 -17.54 -14.14 12.69
C ILE A 139 -16.46 -14.32 11.61
N VAL A 140 -16.41 -15.47 10.92
CA VAL A 140 -15.46 -15.70 9.82
C VAL A 140 -15.69 -14.68 8.70
N SER A 141 -16.94 -14.50 8.29
CA SER A 141 -17.32 -13.52 7.26
C SER A 141 -16.97 -12.09 7.68
N GLU A 142 -17.29 -11.72 8.93
CA GLU A 142 -16.95 -10.41 9.50
C GLU A 142 -15.43 -10.19 9.54
N SER A 143 -14.66 -11.20 9.96
CA SER A 143 -13.19 -11.13 10.01
C SER A 143 -12.59 -10.99 8.60
N ALA A 144 -13.07 -11.77 7.64
CA ALA A 144 -12.62 -11.68 6.24
C ALA A 144 -12.95 -10.31 5.62
N ALA A 145 -14.07 -9.69 6.00
CA ALA A 145 -14.43 -8.34 5.59
C ALA A 145 -13.48 -7.29 6.20
N LYS A 146 -13.15 -7.40 7.50
CA LYS A 146 -12.19 -6.51 8.16
C LYS A 146 -10.80 -6.60 7.54
N LEU A 147 -10.34 -7.82 7.25
CA LEU A 147 -9.07 -8.02 6.55
C LEU A 147 -9.09 -7.43 5.13
N GLN A 148 -10.23 -7.50 4.43
CA GLN A 148 -10.40 -6.84 3.14
C GLN A 148 -10.33 -5.30 3.27
N THR A 149 -10.96 -4.72 4.29
CA THR A 149 -10.90 -3.27 4.55
C THR A 149 -9.46 -2.81 4.73
N LEU A 150 -8.65 -3.55 5.50
CA LEU A 150 -7.22 -3.28 5.64
C LEU A 150 -6.49 -3.30 4.30
N ILE A 151 -6.68 -4.37 3.52
CA ILE A 151 -6.02 -4.53 2.21
C ILE A 151 -6.41 -3.39 1.26
N ASP A 152 -7.69 -3.04 1.20
CA ASP A 152 -8.20 -2.01 0.31
C ASP A 152 -7.77 -0.60 0.74
N ALA A 153 -7.70 -0.33 2.04
CA ALA A 153 -7.23 0.97 2.55
C ALA A 153 -5.78 1.23 2.15
N VAL A 154 -4.89 0.26 2.36
CA VAL A 154 -3.48 0.37 1.97
C VAL A 154 -3.36 0.46 0.44
N HIS A 155 -4.00 -0.45 -0.29
CA HIS A 155 -3.93 -0.46 -1.76
C HIS A 155 -4.43 0.85 -2.39
N THR A 156 -5.61 1.32 -1.97
CA THR A 156 -6.22 2.55 -2.48
C THR A 156 -5.34 3.77 -2.16
N GLY A 157 -4.74 3.80 -0.98
CA GLY A 157 -3.76 4.83 -0.63
C GLY A 157 -2.60 4.84 -1.62
N LEU A 158 -1.95 3.69 -1.83
CA LEU A 158 -0.77 3.58 -2.69
C LEU A 158 -1.07 3.96 -4.15
N GLU A 159 -2.22 3.52 -4.66
CA GLU A 159 -2.67 3.88 -6.00
C GLU A 159 -3.01 5.37 -6.11
N GLY A 160 -3.54 5.97 -5.04
CA GLY A 160 -3.75 7.41 -4.93
C GLY A 160 -2.44 8.19 -5.04
N GLU A 161 -1.42 7.79 -4.28
CA GLU A 161 -0.09 8.40 -4.35
C GLU A 161 0.57 8.20 -5.71
N LEU A 162 0.51 7.00 -6.27
CA LEU A 162 1.08 6.70 -7.58
C LEU A 162 0.48 7.62 -8.65
N LYS A 163 -0.85 7.75 -8.68
CA LYS A 163 -1.56 8.65 -9.62
C LYS A 163 -1.19 10.12 -9.40
N SER A 164 -0.95 10.55 -8.17
CA SER A 164 -0.54 11.92 -7.87
C SER A 164 0.85 12.25 -8.43
N LYS A 165 1.77 11.27 -8.45
CA LYS A 165 3.15 11.41 -8.93
C LYS A 165 3.30 11.25 -10.44
N MET A 166 2.28 10.74 -11.12
CA MET A 166 2.23 10.62 -12.58
C MET A 166 1.69 11.88 -13.28
N LYS A 167 1.12 12.84 -12.51
CA LYS A 167 0.63 14.12 -13.01
C LYS A 167 1.73 15.18 -12.98
#